data_AF-A0A833UPA6-F1
#
_entry.id   AF-A0A833UPA6-F1
#
_cell.length_a   1.000
_cell.length_b   1.000
_cell.length_c   1.000
_cell.angle_alpha   90.00
_cell.angle_beta   90.00
_cell.angle_gamma   90.00
#
_symmetry.space_group_name_H-M   'P 1'
#
loop_
_entity.id
_entity.type
_entity.pdbx_description
1 polymer ?
#
loop_
_entity_poly.entity_id
_entity_poly.type
_entity_poly.pdbx_seq_one_letter_code
_entity_poly.pdbx_strand_id
1 'polypeptide(L)' 'MSISSEGLMLLRAYDKEQEEEADWLAGVLLLPRDALVHIRRQGRSDDEVTAEYGVSKRMYTYRVSMTGVNRQFR' A
#
# COMPACT_ATOMS: atom_id res chain seq x y z
N MET A 1 -21.99 -13.50 -6.38
CA MET A 1 -22.01 -14.98 -6.47
C MET A 1 -22.04 -15.34 -7.95
N SER A 2 -20.94 -15.81 -8.54
CA SER A 2 -20.92 -16.22 -9.95
C SER A 2 -21.03 -17.73 -10.04
N ILE A 3 -22.08 -18.22 -10.68
CA ILE A 3 -22.29 -19.63 -10.98
C ILE A 3 -21.88 -19.82 -12.44
N SER A 4 -20.97 -20.74 -12.70
CA SER A 4 -20.65 -21.11 -14.10
C SER A 4 -21.86 -21.80 -14.74
N SER A 5 -21.93 -21.84 -16.07
CA SER A 5 -23.00 -22.56 -16.81
C SER A 5 -23.16 -24.01 -16.37
N GLU A 6 -22.09 -24.61 -15.87
CA GLU A 6 -22.01 -26.01 -15.41
C GLU A 6 -22.34 -26.20 -13.92
N GLY A 7 -22.82 -25.15 -13.23
CA GLY A 7 -23.26 -25.26 -11.84
C GLY A 7 -22.14 -25.34 -10.79
N LEU A 8 -20.87 -25.08 -11.17
CA LEU A 8 -19.79 -24.95 -10.18
C LEU A 8 -19.91 -23.62 -9.44
N MET A 9 -20.05 -23.69 -8.11
CA MET A 9 -19.84 -22.55 -7.22
C MET A 9 -18.34 -22.25 -7.11
N LEU A 10 -17.90 -21.15 -7.71
CA LEU A 10 -16.57 -20.59 -7.44
C LEU A 10 -16.61 -19.82 -6.11
N LEU A 11 -15.94 -20.34 -5.08
CA LEU A 11 -15.99 -19.80 -3.71
C LEU A 11 -15.41 -18.37 -3.58
N ARG A 12 -14.71 -17.87 -4.59
CA ARG A 12 -14.39 -16.44 -4.81
C ARG A 12 -13.78 -16.35 -6.22
N ALA A 13 -14.38 -15.59 -7.12
CA ALA A 13 -13.67 -15.21 -8.33
C ALA A 13 -12.59 -14.19 -7.91
N TYR A 14 -11.32 -14.47 -8.23
CA TYR A 14 -10.25 -13.48 -8.06
C TYR A 14 -10.52 -12.33 -9.03
N ASP A 15 -10.81 -11.15 -8.47
CA ASP A 15 -11.00 -9.93 -9.24
C ASP A 15 -9.74 -9.08 -9.09
N LYS A 16 -8.92 -9.07 -10.14
CA LYS A 16 -7.62 -8.39 -10.13
C LYS A 16 -7.74 -6.90 -9.83
N GLU A 17 -8.77 -6.24 -10.37
CA GLU A 17 -8.97 -4.80 -10.18
C GLU A 17 -9.28 -4.50 -8.71
N GLN A 18 -10.19 -5.26 -8.10
CA GLN A 18 -10.52 -5.10 -6.68
C GLN A 18 -9.32 -5.38 -5.76
N GLU A 19 -8.48 -6.36 -6.10
CA GLU A 19 -7.28 -6.67 -5.31
C GLU A 19 -6.23 -5.54 -5.44
N GLU A 20 -6.06 -4.96 -6.64
CA GLU A 20 -5.19 -3.80 -6.84
C GLU A 20 -5.71 -2.54 -6.10
N GLU A 21 -7.03 -2.32 -6.08
CA GLU A 21 -7.65 -1.26 -5.29
C GLU A 21 -7.49 -1.49 -3.78
N ALA A 22 -7.63 -2.74 -3.33
CA ALA A 22 -7.43 -3.11 -1.94
C ALA A 22 -5.97 -2.90 -1.50
N ASP A 23 -5.01 -3.28 -2.34
CA ASP A 23 -3.57 -3.04 -2.10
C ASP A 23 -3.26 -1.54 -2.01
N TRP A 24 -3.85 -0.72 -2.90
CA TRP A 24 -3.72 0.74 -2.83
C TRP A 24 -4.28 1.28 -1.52
N LEU A 25 -5.51 0.88 -1.15
CA LEU A 25 -6.17 1.33 0.07
C LEU A 25 -5.40 0.91 1.32
N ALA A 26 -4.94 -0.35 1.40
CA ALA A 26 -4.13 -0.85 2.51
C ALA A 26 -2.86 0.00 2.69
N GLY A 27 -2.18 0.35 1.60
CA GLY A 27 -1.02 1.21 1.65
C GLY A 27 -1.33 2.64 2.14
N VAL A 28 -2.51 3.20 1.81
CA VAL A 28 -2.96 4.50 2.32
C VAL A 28 -3.28 4.44 3.81
N LEU A 29 -3.90 3.36 4.29
CA LEU A 29 -4.24 3.18 5.70
C LEU A 29 -2.98 3.01 6.57
N LEU A 30 -1.98 2.28 6.08
CA LEU A 30 -0.71 2.07 6.78
C LEU A 30 0.20 3.29 6.74
N LEU A 31 0.29 3.95 5.59
CA LEU A 31 1.18 5.08 5.36
C LEU A 31 0.44 6.20 4.61
N PRO A 32 -0.39 6.99 5.32
CA PRO A 32 -0.99 8.20 4.78
C PRO A 32 0.08 9.18 4.31
N ARG A 33 -0.25 10.01 3.31
CA ARG A 33 0.72 10.97 2.76
C ARG A 33 1.27 11.92 3.84
N ASP A 34 0.44 12.36 4.78
CA ASP A 34 0.86 13.27 5.84
C ASP A 34 1.86 12.62 6.81
N ALA A 35 1.72 11.32 7.07
CA ALA A 35 2.71 10.55 7.83
C ALA A 35 4.05 10.50 7.09
N LEU A 36 4.04 10.27 5.76
CA LEU A 36 5.27 10.26 4.95
C LEU A 36 5.97 11.64 4.93
N VAL A 37 5.19 12.72 4.85
CA VAL A 37 5.70 14.10 4.97
C VAL A 37 6.33 14.33 6.34
N HIS A 38 5.68 13.86 7.41
CA HIS A 38 6.21 13.95 8.78
C HIS A 38 7.51 13.17 8.93
N ILE A 39 7.54 11.91 8.48
CA ILE A 39 8.72 11.04 8.48
C ILE A 39 9.89 11.72 7.77
N ARG A 40 9.68 12.30 6.57
CA ARG A 40 10.74 12.99 5.83
C ARG A 40 11.30 14.21 6.56
N ARG A 41 10.46 14.95 7.30
CA ARG A 41 10.91 16.08 8.13
C ARG A 41 11.81 15.65 9.30
N GLN A 42 11.69 14.41 9.77
CA GLN A 42 12.48 13.89 10.89
C GLN A 42 13.89 13.45 10.47
N GLY A 43 14.17 13.27 9.17
CA GLY A 43 15.48 12.82 8.69
C GLY A 43 15.87 11.40 9.10
N ARG A 44 14.90 10.57 9.48
CA ARG A 44 15.12 9.17 9.89
C ARG A 44 15.48 8.28 8.71
N SER A 45 16.20 7.20 8.98
CA SER A 45 16.47 6.18 7.96
C SER A 45 15.21 5.40 7.62
N ASP A 46 15.10 4.94 6.37
CA ASP A 46 13.96 4.12 5.94
C ASP A 46 13.85 2.80 6.75
N ASP A 47 14.97 2.26 7.25
CA ASP A 47 15.01 1.05 8.06
C ASP A 47 14.39 1.26 9.45
N GLU A 48 14.69 2.38 10.11
CA GLU A 48 14.06 2.74 11.38
C GLU A 48 12.55 2.96 11.23
N VAL A 49 12.14 3.60 10.14
CA VAL A 49 10.73 3.88 9.84
C VAL A 49 9.97 2.58 9.58
N THR A 50 10.50 1.70 8.74
CA THR A 50 9.83 0.43 8.41
C THR A 50 9.68 -0.47 9.63
N ALA A 51 10.67 -0.48 10.53
CA ALA A 51 10.60 -1.18 11.81
C ALA A 51 9.54 -0.58 12.76
N GLU A 52 9.48 0.74 12.90
CA GLU A 52 8.52 1.42 13.79
C GLU A 52 7.07 1.26 13.32
N TYR A 53 6.83 1.44 12.03
CA TYR A 53 5.47 1.39 11.46
C TYR A 53 5.03 -0.04 11.12
N GLY A 54 5.88 -1.05 11.34
CA GLY A 54 5.54 -2.46 11.12
C GLY A 54 5.25 -2.81 9.66
N VAL A 55 5.87 -2.11 8.71
CA VAL A 55 5.63 -2.27 7.27
C VAL A 55 6.87 -2.82 6.58
N SER A 56 6.66 -3.58 5.51
CA SER A 56 7.78 -4.02 4.68
C SER A 56 8.44 -2.84 3.95
N LYS A 57 9.75 -2.96 3.67
CA LYS A 57 10.47 -2.01 2.80
C LYS A 57 9.77 -1.84 1.44
N ARG A 58 9.18 -2.91 0.90
CA ARG A 58 8.43 -2.87 -0.37
C ARG A 58 7.22 -1.94 -0.27
N MET A 59 6.41 -2.07 0.78
CA MET A 59 5.24 -1.22 1.02
C MET A 59 5.63 0.25 1.21
N TYR A 60 6.66 0.50 2.03
CA TYR A 60 7.16 1.85 2.25
C TYR A 60 7.67 2.51 0.96
N THR A 61 8.50 1.82 0.18
CA THR A 61 9.01 2.32 -1.12
C THR A 61 7.88 2.59 -2.11
N TYR A 62 6.89 1.70 -2.18
CA TYR A 62 5.70 1.89 -3.02
C TYR A 62 4.96 3.17 -2.63
N ARG A 63 4.68 3.38 -1.34
CA ARG A 63 3.93 4.53 -0.83
C ARG A 63 4.67 5.85 -0.99
N VAL A 64 5.96 5.87 -0.72
CA VAL A 64 6.80 7.05 -0.94
C VAL A 64 6.84 7.43 -2.43
N SER A 65 6.91 6.44 -3.33
CA SER A 65 6.96 6.67 -4.78
C SER A 65 5.63 7.19 -5.33
N MET A 66 4.50 6.60 -4.91
CA MET A 66 3.16 6.96 -5.38
C MET A 66 2.66 8.32 -4.89
N THR A 67 3.22 8.86 -3.80
CA THR A 67 2.74 10.11 -3.18
C THR A 67 3.50 11.37 -3.60
N GLY A 68 4.59 11.20 -4.37
CA GLY A 68 5.46 12.31 -4.78
C GLY A 68 6.26 12.96 -3.65
N VAL A 69 6.20 12.42 -2.42
CA VAL A 69 6.84 13.00 -1.23
C VAL A 69 8.35 13.12 -1.43
N ASN A 70 8.99 12.13 -2.07
CA ASN A 70 10.43 12.23 -2.38
C ASN A 70 10.78 13.43 -3.26
N ARG A 71 9.90 13.86 -4.17
CA ARG A 71 10.15 15.04 -5.01
C ARG A 71 10.02 16.34 -4.22
N GLN A 72 9.15 16.36 -3.20
CA GLN A 72 8.92 17.53 -2.35
C GLN A 72 10.10 17.83 -1.41
N PHE A 73 10.86 16.80 -0.99
CA PHE A 73 11.97 16.90 -0.03
C PHE A 73 13.36 16.67 -0.66
N ARG A 74 13.46 16.80 -1.99
CA ARG A 74 14.74 16.78 -2.72
C ARG A 74 15.48 18.10 -2.61
#